data_AF-A0A2A5DAQ7-F1
#
_entry.id   AF-A0A2A5DAQ7-F1
#
_cell.length_a   1.000
_cell.length_b   1.000
_cell.length_c   1.000
_cell.angle_alpha   90.00
_cell.angle_beta   90.00
_cell.angle_gamma   90.00
#
_symmetry.space_group_name_H-M   'P 1'
#
loop_
_entity.id
_entity.type
_entity.pdbx_description
1 polymer ?
#
loop_
_entity_poly.entity_id
_entity_poly.type
_entity_poly.pdbx_seq_one_letter_code
_entity_poly.pdbx_strand_id
1 'polypeptide(L)'
;MSDSLEPIPDQDQQLARQTATPAGSLLRLRDVQALNRSFRRLAEVQEALLDRLETLEEEKADQAKMNGPLMAIGGVVIGCGLALVAFVMWQDKTGGEAQQIVVQQEPAVVHVPPAEITVQGPDNTELVAAFQSMNANMEKVLAAQASDRQQLGNLTQKLLLSEEEKLNLMKAFALAEEKYRADADAAARKEAAKPLAKIDLQLPGEPVRSAPVGAAAEVLAPERTWVGVVNGLLAADGYSALRLQKATRVPGAAALSNVTWMSWNREGLVDTIIHAERLEFEMHRMSGNLVLRFFSGSRTAAGLRTVLPQEGMRLDLESQNIEAWLEHFPELQETTLQAASVVSNSDQDKSGATPPSGNFMTDAHKVRRALDDLISPRGSFSYYRLSSLEAVDGNLLRFVQINWHDNSGRLVKTIEADSLEVILHSNNSVELLLRNGAFLDGSKKSPFSSDRFSLHLPRQEMPAWRASGVPFTDSSQ
;
A
#
# COMPACT_ATOMS: atom_id res chain seq x y z
N MET A 1 54.24 -31.31 44.86
CA MET A 1 54.20 -30.23 43.86
C MET A 1 53.00 -29.36 44.19
N SER A 2 53.21 -28.06 44.07
CA SER A 2 52.59 -26.99 44.85
C SER A 2 51.09 -26.80 44.61
N ASP A 3 50.32 -26.78 45.70
CA ASP A 3 48.95 -26.26 45.74
C ASP A 3 48.99 -24.74 45.87
N SER A 4 48.44 -24.05 44.87
CA SER A 4 48.25 -22.59 44.86
C SER A 4 46.85 -22.26 45.35
N LEU A 5 46.76 -21.64 46.53
CA LEU A 5 45.53 -21.05 47.08
C LEU A 5 45.27 -19.69 46.43
N GLU A 6 44.14 -19.54 45.75
CA GLU A 6 43.62 -18.25 45.28
C GLU A 6 43.04 -17.41 46.44
N PRO A 7 43.23 -16.08 46.44
CA PRO A 7 42.69 -15.21 47.49
C PRO A 7 41.22 -14.87 47.22
N ILE A 8 40.40 -15.05 48.26
CA ILE A 8 38.99 -14.65 48.30
C ILE A 8 38.91 -13.11 48.33
N PRO A 9 38.16 -12.44 47.43
CA PRO A 9 38.03 -10.99 47.47
C PRO A 9 37.05 -10.54 48.58
N ASP A 10 37.50 -9.54 49.35
CA ASP A 10 36.78 -8.89 50.46
C ASP A 10 35.40 -8.35 50.04
N GLN A 11 34.34 -8.97 50.56
CA GLN A 11 32.94 -8.52 50.40
C GLN A 11 32.65 -7.18 51.11
N ASP A 12 33.49 -6.76 52.05
CA ASP A 12 33.23 -5.56 52.86
C ASP A 12 33.46 -4.24 52.12
N GLN A 13 34.17 -4.24 50.99
CA GLN A 13 34.33 -3.02 50.17
C GLN A 13 33.14 -2.71 49.25
N GLN A 14 32.19 -3.65 49.05
CA GLN A 14 31.03 -3.41 48.19
C GLN A 14 29.86 -2.72 48.91
N LEU A 15 29.76 -2.84 50.23
CA LEU A 15 28.69 -2.22 51.03
C LEU A 15 28.90 -0.71 51.27
N ALA A 16 30.13 -0.20 51.16
CA ALA A 16 30.43 1.22 51.40
C ALA A 16 30.20 2.14 50.18
N ARG A 17 29.87 1.60 48.99
CA ARG A 17 29.68 2.38 47.75
C ARG A 17 28.20 2.63 47.35
N GLN A 18 27.22 2.14 48.13
CA GLN A 18 25.80 2.24 47.75
C GLN A 18 25.03 3.45 48.34
N THR A 19 25.65 4.34 49.12
CA THR A 19 24.92 5.42 49.83
C THR A 19 25.09 6.83 49.25
N ALA A 20 25.14 6.97 47.92
CA ALA A 20 25.12 8.29 47.29
C ALA A 20 24.35 8.28 45.96
N THR A 21 23.04 8.05 46.03
CA THR A 21 22.14 8.22 44.88
C THR A 21 21.68 9.67 44.81
N PRO A 22 21.98 10.42 43.73
CA PRO A 22 21.55 11.81 43.58
C PRO A 22 20.02 11.89 43.43
N ALA A 23 19.40 12.86 44.10
CA ALA A 23 17.95 13.06 44.23
C ALA A 23 17.17 13.29 42.90
N GLY A 24 17.82 13.18 41.74
CA GLY A 24 17.21 13.27 40.41
C GLY A 24 16.73 11.95 39.81
N SER A 25 17.04 10.77 40.38
CA SER A 25 16.65 9.48 39.78
C SER A 25 15.24 8.98 40.17
N LEU A 26 14.67 9.51 41.26
CA LEU A 26 13.33 9.10 41.74
C LEU A 26 12.18 9.59 40.86
N LEU A 27 12.38 10.69 40.12
CA LEU A 27 11.40 11.20 39.16
C LEU A 27 11.30 10.26 37.93
N ARG A 28 12.44 9.78 37.42
CA ARG A 28 12.45 8.84 36.28
C ARG A 28 11.86 7.48 36.61
N LEU A 29 11.99 7.02 37.85
CA LEU A 29 11.42 5.74 38.29
C LEU A 29 9.89 5.79 38.41
N ARG A 30 9.32 6.94 38.80
CA ARG A 30 7.86 7.15 38.80
C ARG A 30 7.30 7.22 37.39
N ASP A 31 7.98 7.90 36.47
CA ASP A 31 7.53 8.00 35.08
C ASP A 31 7.61 6.64 34.37
N VAL A 32 8.66 5.85 34.62
CA VAL A 32 8.79 4.48 34.10
C VAL A 32 7.69 3.56 34.64
N GLN A 33 7.30 3.69 35.92
CA GLN A 33 6.18 2.93 36.47
C GLN A 33 4.81 3.37 35.94
N ALA A 34 4.62 4.66 35.68
CA ALA A 34 3.40 5.17 35.05
C ALA A 34 3.29 4.66 33.59
N LEU A 35 4.40 4.66 32.85
CA LEU A 35 4.48 4.15 31.49
C LEU A 35 4.19 2.65 31.41
N ASN A 36 4.72 1.86 32.36
CA ASN A 36 4.45 0.42 32.41
C ASN A 36 2.97 0.11 32.71
N ARG A 37 2.30 0.95 33.51
CA ARG A 37 0.86 0.83 33.74
C ARG A 37 0.03 1.25 32.52
N SER A 38 0.48 2.22 31.73
CA SER A 38 -0.24 2.62 30.51
C SER A 38 -0.10 1.57 29.40
N PHE A 39 1.07 0.93 29.26
CA PHE A 39 1.23 -0.18 28.30
C PHE A 39 0.34 -1.37 28.64
N ARG A 40 0.19 -1.71 29.92
CA ARG A 40 -0.68 -2.80 30.35
C ARG A 40 -2.15 -2.51 30.05
N ARG A 41 -2.62 -1.28 30.29
CA ARG A 41 -3.98 -0.86 29.94
C ARG A 41 -4.20 -0.83 28.42
N LEU A 42 -3.18 -0.49 27.64
CA LEU A 42 -3.29 -0.49 26.18
C LEU A 42 -3.39 -1.91 25.62
N ALA A 43 -2.64 -2.86 26.19
CA ALA A 43 -2.77 -4.28 25.86
C ALA A 43 -4.18 -4.82 26.19
N GLU A 44 -4.73 -4.49 27.37
CA GLU A 44 -6.10 -4.86 27.76
C GLU A 44 -7.16 -4.28 26.80
N VAL A 45 -6.95 -3.05 26.29
CA VAL A 45 -7.84 -2.43 25.29
C VAL A 45 -7.71 -3.11 23.92
N GLN A 46 -6.51 -3.51 23.51
CA GLN A 46 -6.30 -4.23 22.26
C GLN A 46 -6.94 -5.62 22.30
N GLU A 47 -6.82 -6.34 23.41
CA GLU A 47 -7.46 -7.64 23.62
C GLU A 47 -8.99 -7.50 23.60
N ALA A 48 -9.55 -6.50 24.32
CA ALA A 48 -10.99 -6.23 24.29
C ALA A 48 -11.52 -5.81 22.91
N LEU A 49 -10.70 -5.19 22.06
CA LEU A 49 -11.06 -4.84 20.68
C LEU A 49 -11.02 -6.07 19.75
N LEU A 50 -10.07 -6.97 19.95
CA LEU A 50 -9.99 -8.22 19.20
C LEU A 50 -11.17 -9.15 19.52
N ASP A 51 -11.49 -9.33 20.80
CA ASP A 51 -12.69 -10.08 21.23
C ASP A 51 -13.98 -9.49 20.65
N ARG A 52 -14.06 -8.15 20.58
CA ARG A 52 -15.21 -7.47 19.99
C ARG A 52 -15.30 -7.62 18.47
N LEU A 53 -14.17 -7.74 17.79
CA LEU A 53 -14.15 -8.02 16.35
C LEU A 53 -14.54 -9.46 16.06
N GLU A 54 -14.05 -10.41 16.85
CA GLU A 54 -14.40 -11.83 16.71
C GLU A 54 -15.90 -12.07 16.94
N THR A 55 -16.46 -11.48 17.99
CA THR A 55 -17.91 -11.53 18.23
C THR A 55 -18.74 -10.86 17.13
N LEU A 56 -18.26 -9.75 16.54
CA LEU A 56 -18.92 -9.12 15.40
C LEU A 56 -18.81 -9.95 14.11
N GLU A 57 -17.73 -10.70 13.91
CA GLU A 57 -17.59 -11.63 12.80
C GLU A 57 -18.50 -12.85 12.96
N GLU A 58 -18.60 -13.39 14.18
CA GLU A 58 -19.50 -14.50 14.51
C GLU A 58 -20.97 -14.09 14.36
N GLU A 59 -21.35 -12.90 14.86
CA GLU A 59 -22.68 -12.33 14.65
C GLU A 59 -22.98 -12.10 13.17
N LYS A 60 -22.00 -11.63 12.37
CA LYS A 60 -22.17 -11.47 10.92
C LYS A 60 -22.30 -12.81 10.20
N ALA A 61 -21.55 -13.83 10.62
CA ALA A 61 -21.63 -15.17 10.04
C ALA A 61 -23.01 -15.80 10.32
N ASP A 62 -23.53 -15.63 11.54
CA ASP A 62 -24.86 -16.11 11.92
C ASP A 62 -25.98 -15.29 11.27
N GLN A 63 -25.80 -13.97 11.14
CA GLN A 63 -26.72 -13.10 10.41
C GLN A 63 -26.72 -13.41 8.91
N ALA A 64 -25.58 -13.78 8.32
CA ALA A 64 -25.49 -14.24 6.93
C ALA A 64 -26.18 -15.60 6.71
N LYS A 65 -26.07 -16.53 7.67
CA LYS A 65 -26.81 -17.81 7.64
C LYS A 65 -28.33 -17.59 7.73
N MET A 66 -28.78 -16.63 8.55
CA MET A 66 -30.21 -16.32 8.72
C MET A 66 -30.79 -15.51 7.54
N ASN A 67 -30.00 -14.64 6.90
CA ASN A 67 -30.45 -13.77 5.81
C ASN A 67 -30.35 -14.40 4.40
N GLY A 68 -29.52 -15.44 4.23
CA GLY A 68 -29.39 -16.17 2.96
C GLY A 68 -30.73 -16.68 2.38
N PRO A 69 -31.61 -17.31 3.18
CA PRO A 69 -32.93 -17.76 2.73
C PRO A 69 -33.91 -16.60 2.48
N LEU A 70 -33.88 -15.55 3.31
CA LEU A 70 -34.79 -14.39 3.22
C LEU A 70 -34.52 -13.53 1.98
N MET A 71 -33.26 -13.35 1.58
CA MET A 71 -32.92 -12.64 0.34
C MET A 71 -33.33 -13.41 -0.92
N ALA A 72 -33.27 -14.75 -0.89
CA ALA A 72 -33.74 -15.58 -2.01
C ALA A 72 -35.28 -15.50 -2.18
N ILE A 73 -36.03 -15.47 -1.07
CA ILE A 73 -37.48 -15.32 -1.09
C ILE A 73 -37.89 -13.88 -1.46
N GLY A 74 -37.19 -12.87 -0.94
CA GLY A 74 -37.42 -11.46 -1.27
C GLY A 74 -37.22 -11.15 -2.76
N GLY A 75 -36.20 -11.74 -3.39
CA GLY A 75 -35.96 -11.61 -4.83
C GLY A 75 -37.09 -12.20 -5.69
N VAL A 76 -37.68 -13.32 -5.28
CA VAL A 76 -38.80 -13.95 -5.98
C VAL A 76 -40.09 -13.14 -5.82
N VAL A 77 -40.38 -12.63 -4.61
CA VAL A 77 -41.59 -11.84 -4.36
C VAL A 77 -41.54 -10.48 -5.07
N ILE A 78 -40.39 -9.81 -5.07
CA ILE A 78 -40.20 -8.54 -5.78
C ILE A 78 -40.24 -8.76 -7.31
N GLY A 79 -39.64 -9.85 -7.80
CA GLY A 79 -39.70 -10.22 -9.22
C GLY A 79 -41.13 -10.52 -9.71
N CYS A 80 -41.91 -11.27 -8.94
CA CYS A 80 -43.32 -11.55 -9.25
C CYS A 80 -44.20 -10.29 -9.15
N GLY A 81 -43.94 -9.42 -8.18
CA GLY A 81 -44.65 -8.14 -8.03
C GLY A 81 -44.42 -7.20 -9.21
N LEU A 82 -43.17 -7.05 -9.67
CA LEU A 82 -42.84 -6.21 -10.82
C LEU A 82 -43.39 -6.77 -12.13
N ALA A 83 -43.44 -8.09 -12.30
CA ALA A 83 -44.06 -8.72 -13.47
C ALA A 83 -45.58 -8.49 -13.53
N LEU A 84 -46.26 -8.53 -12.38
CA LEU A 84 -47.70 -8.22 -12.28
C LEU A 84 -47.99 -6.75 -12.58
N VAL A 85 -47.19 -5.83 -12.07
CA VAL A 85 -47.33 -4.38 -12.37
C VAL A 85 -47.08 -4.11 -13.86
N ALA A 86 -46.08 -4.75 -14.46
CA ALA A 86 -45.82 -4.65 -15.89
C ALA A 86 -46.97 -5.22 -16.74
N PHE A 87 -47.59 -6.33 -16.32
CA PHE A 87 -48.73 -6.92 -17.00
C PHE A 87 -49.99 -6.04 -16.92
N VAL A 88 -50.27 -5.46 -15.76
CA VAL A 88 -51.39 -4.52 -15.58
C VAL A 88 -51.19 -3.25 -16.40
N MET A 89 -49.97 -2.70 -16.41
CA MET A 89 -49.64 -1.53 -17.25
C MET A 89 -49.66 -1.85 -18.75
N TRP A 90 -49.39 -3.11 -19.14
CA TRP A 90 -49.49 -3.54 -20.52
C TRP A 90 -50.95 -3.68 -20.97
N GLN A 91 -51.83 -4.26 -20.13
CA GLN A 91 -53.26 -4.35 -20.42
C GLN A 91 -53.90 -2.96 -20.59
N ASP A 92 -53.54 -2.01 -19.74
CA ASP A 92 -54.04 -0.63 -19.81
C ASP A 92 -53.62 0.09 -21.10
N LYS A 93 -52.48 -0.31 -21.69
CA LYS A 93 -52.00 0.21 -22.99
C LYS A 93 -52.64 -0.46 -24.20
N THR A 94 -53.22 -1.65 -24.04
CA THR A 94 -53.86 -2.41 -25.15
C THR A 94 -55.39 -2.38 -25.10
N GLY A 95 -55.99 -1.77 -24.07
CA GLY A 95 -57.44 -1.76 -23.82
C GLY A 95 -58.23 -0.78 -24.67
N GLY A 96 -58.00 -0.75 -25.98
CA GLY A 96 -58.67 0.18 -26.87
C GLY A 96 -58.77 -0.31 -28.30
N GLU A 97 -59.23 -1.55 -28.54
CA GLU A 97 -59.96 -1.93 -29.76
C GLU A 97 -60.60 -3.32 -29.63
N ALA A 98 -61.75 -3.48 -30.27
CA ALA A 98 -62.84 -4.39 -29.91
C ALA A 98 -62.64 -5.87 -30.25
N GLN A 99 -63.33 -6.74 -29.51
CA GLN A 99 -64.03 -7.91 -30.08
C GLN A 99 -65.34 -8.17 -29.31
N GLN A 100 -66.42 -7.57 -29.81
CA GLN A 100 -67.79 -8.06 -29.60
C GLN A 100 -67.95 -9.36 -30.37
N ILE A 101 -68.14 -10.47 -29.67
CA ILE A 101 -68.78 -11.66 -30.24
C ILE A 101 -70.12 -11.81 -29.52
N VAL A 102 -71.17 -11.42 -30.24
CA VAL A 102 -72.57 -11.70 -29.92
C VAL A 102 -72.81 -13.20 -30.16
N VAL A 103 -73.08 -13.95 -29.10
CA VAL A 103 -73.81 -15.22 -29.20
C VAL A 103 -74.97 -15.19 -28.22
N GLN A 104 -76.14 -15.17 -28.82
CA GLN A 104 -77.47 -15.22 -28.25
C GLN A 104 -77.78 -16.69 -27.90
N GLN A 105 -78.09 -17.01 -26.63
CA GLN A 105 -78.85 -18.21 -26.25
C GLN A 105 -79.26 -18.20 -24.76
N GLU A 106 -80.56 -18.03 -24.52
CA GLU A 106 -81.30 -18.60 -23.37
C GLU A 106 -81.71 -20.06 -23.71
N PRO A 107 -82.19 -20.92 -22.78
CA PRO A 107 -82.28 -20.81 -21.30
C PRO A 107 -81.85 -22.11 -20.54
N ALA A 108 -81.71 -22.03 -19.22
CA ALA A 108 -82.26 -23.04 -18.28
C ALA A 108 -82.09 -22.56 -16.82
N VAL A 109 -83.21 -22.25 -16.18
CA VAL A 109 -83.28 -21.94 -14.75
C VAL A 109 -83.28 -23.25 -13.96
N VAL A 110 -82.22 -23.49 -13.19
CA VAL A 110 -82.19 -24.51 -12.13
C VAL A 110 -82.12 -23.78 -10.80
N HIS A 111 -83.24 -23.77 -10.07
CA HIS A 111 -83.29 -23.29 -8.70
C HIS A 111 -82.60 -24.28 -7.76
N VAL A 112 -81.43 -23.91 -7.25
CA VAL A 112 -80.77 -24.58 -6.12
C VAL A 112 -80.88 -23.64 -4.90
N PRO A 113 -81.39 -24.10 -3.74
CA PRO A 113 -81.52 -23.27 -2.55
C PRO A 113 -80.13 -22.90 -1.99
N PRO A 114 -79.92 -21.68 -1.48
CA PRO A 114 -78.63 -21.25 -0.97
C PRO A 114 -78.28 -22.02 0.31
N ALA A 115 -77.23 -22.83 0.25
CA ALA A 115 -76.58 -23.35 1.44
C ALA A 115 -75.81 -22.20 2.11
N GLU A 116 -76.03 -22.01 3.40
CA GLU A 116 -75.33 -21.04 4.24
C GLU A 116 -73.87 -21.48 4.40
N ILE A 117 -72.99 -20.99 3.51
CA ILE A 117 -71.55 -21.23 3.57
C ILE A 117 -70.97 -20.26 4.59
N THR A 118 -70.76 -20.75 5.81
CA THR A 118 -69.91 -20.07 6.81
C THR A 118 -68.45 -20.27 6.40
N VAL A 119 -67.89 -19.29 5.68
CA VAL A 119 -66.46 -19.24 5.39
C VAL A 119 -65.74 -18.86 6.69
N GLN A 120 -65.15 -19.83 7.38
CA GLN A 120 -64.13 -19.56 8.39
C GLN A 120 -62.92 -18.95 7.67
N GLY A 121 -62.74 -17.63 7.84
CA GLY A 121 -61.52 -16.96 7.39
C GLY A 121 -60.31 -17.52 8.13
N PRO A 122 -59.17 -17.75 7.44
CA PRO A 122 -57.96 -18.25 8.08
C PRO A 122 -57.50 -17.29 9.18
N ASP A 123 -57.04 -17.88 10.28
CA ASP A 123 -56.58 -17.16 11.46
C ASP A 123 -55.28 -16.40 11.13
N ASN A 124 -55.39 -15.10 10.86
CA ASN A 124 -54.30 -14.24 10.36
C ASN A 124 -53.35 -13.74 11.46
N THR A 125 -53.33 -14.39 12.62
CA THR A 125 -52.55 -13.99 13.80
C THR A 125 -51.03 -14.01 13.53
N GLU A 126 -50.54 -15.00 12.79
CA GLU A 126 -49.10 -15.09 12.43
C GLU A 126 -48.68 -13.97 11.45
N LEU A 127 -49.53 -13.63 10.49
CA LEU A 127 -49.26 -12.57 9.53
C LEU A 127 -49.20 -11.20 10.22
N VAL A 128 -50.09 -10.94 11.17
CA VAL A 128 -50.09 -9.71 11.97
C VAL A 128 -48.84 -9.60 12.83
N ALA A 129 -48.40 -10.71 13.46
CA ALA A 129 -47.16 -10.74 14.23
C ALA A 129 -45.92 -10.48 13.35
N ALA A 130 -45.87 -11.07 12.15
CA ALA A 130 -44.80 -10.83 11.19
C ALA A 130 -44.73 -9.35 10.76
N PHE A 131 -45.87 -8.73 10.44
CA PHE A 131 -45.92 -7.30 10.10
C PHE A 131 -45.47 -6.39 11.24
N GLN A 132 -45.87 -6.70 12.48
CA GLN A 132 -45.41 -5.95 13.66
C GLN A 132 -43.90 -6.06 13.86
N SER A 133 -43.33 -7.25 13.66
CA SER A 133 -41.88 -7.46 13.76
C SER A 133 -41.11 -6.69 12.67
N MET A 134 -41.63 -6.66 11.44
CA MET A 134 -41.02 -5.91 10.33
C MET A 134 -41.05 -4.41 10.60
N ASN A 135 -42.17 -3.90 11.12
CA ASN A 135 -42.30 -2.48 11.43
C ASN A 135 -41.34 -2.05 12.55
N ALA A 136 -41.22 -2.87 13.61
CA ALA A 136 -40.26 -2.63 14.69
C ALA A 136 -38.79 -2.66 14.20
N ASN A 137 -38.46 -3.53 13.26
CA ASN A 137 -37.13 -3.56 12.65
C ASN A 137 -36.86 -2.34 11.75
N MET A 138 -37.87 -1.90 11.00
CA MET A 138 -37.76 -0.71 10.16
C MET A 138 -37.57 0.57 11.00
N GLU A 139 -38.25 0.68 12.15
CA GLU A 139 -38.02 1.76 13.13
C GLU A 139 -36.58 1.75 13.67
N LYS A 140 -36.01 0.58 13.99
CA LYS A 140 -34.61 0.46 14.41
C LYS A 140 -33.63 0.90 13.33
N VAL A 141 -33.88 0.54 12.07
CA VAL A 141 -33.04 0.95 10.93
C VAL A 141 -33.11 2.46 10.72
N LEU A 142 -34.30 3.05 10.81
CA LEU A 142 -34.47 4.51 10.69
C LEU A 142 -33.79 5.26 11.84
N ALA A 143 -33.86 4.73 13.07
CA ALA A 143 -33.16 5.29 14.22
C ALA A 143 -31.64 5.21 14.08
N ALA A 144 -31.11 4.07 13.59
CA ALA A 144 -29.68 3.92 13.28
C ALA A 144 -29.22 4.91 12.20
N GLN A 145 -30.00 5.06 11.12
CA GLN A 145 -29.69 6.02 10.05
C GLN A 145 -29.72 7.47 10.55
N ALA A 146 -30.63 7.82 11.47
CA ALA A 146 -30.66 9.14 12.09
C ALA A 146 -29.41 9.38 12.97
N SER A 147 -28.96 8.35 13.71
CA SER A 147 -27.73 8.39 14.49
C SER A 147 -26.50 8.60 13.59
N ASP A 148 -26.41 7.87 12.48
CA ASP A 148 -25.31 8.00 11.51
C ASP A 148 -25.25 9.41 10.91
N ARG A 149 -26.40 10.00 10.56
CA ARG A 149 -26.46 11.39 10.08
C ARG A 149 -25.96 12.39 11.13
N GLN A 150 -26.27 12.17 12.40
CA GLN A 150 -25.73 13.00 13.49
C GLN A 150 -24.22 12.82 13.65
N GLN A 151 -23.71 11.58 13.57
CA GLN A 151 -22.26 11.32 13.64
C GLN A 151 -21.52 11.95 12.47
N LEU A 152 -22.04 11.84 11.25
CA LEU A 152 -21.49 12.51 10.07
C LEU A 152 -21.51 14.03 10.19
N GLY A 153 -22.59 14.60 10.75
CA GLY A 153 -22.65 16.03 11.07
C GLY A 153 -21.55 16.45 12.05
N ASN A 154 -21.37 15.70 13.12
CA ASN A 154 -20.33 15.96 14.12
C ASN A 154 -18.91 15.82 13.55
N LEU A 155 -18.66 14.83 12.70
CA LEU A 155 -17.37 14.63 12.03
C LEU A 155 -17.07 15.77 11.05
N THR A 156 -18.07 16.20 10.28
CA THR A 156 -17.95 17.32 9.35
C THR A 156 -17.62 18.61 10.10
N GLN A 157 -18.29 18.86 11.23
CA GLN A 157 -18.01 20.02 12.07
C GLN A 157 -16.60 19.97 12.66
N LYS A 158 -16.14 18.80 13.13
CA LYS A 158 -14.76 18.63 13.61
C LYS A 158 -13.73 18.87 12.50
N LEU A 159 -14.01 18.41 11.29
CA LEU A 159 -13.12 18.59 10.15
C LEU A 159 -13.00 20.07 9.78
N LEU A 160 -14.13 20.79 9.72
CA LEU A 160 -14.15 22.24 9.48
C LEU A 160 -13.36 23.01 10.54
N LEU A 161 -13.54 22.69 11.83
CA LEU A 161 -12.77 23.30 12.91
C LEU A 161 -11.27 23.02 12.77
N SER A 162 -10.90 21.79 12.40
CA SER A 162 -9.48 21.44 12.19
C SER A 162 -8.86 22.13 10.97
N GLU A 163 -9.63 22.37 9.91
CA GLU A 163 -9.17 23.14 8.75
C GLU A 163 -8.99 24.61 9.10
N GLU A 164 -9.88 25.18 9.90
CA GLU A 164 -9.75 26.56 10.40
C GLU A 164 -8.52 26.72 11.30
N GLU A 165 -8.28 25.78 12.23
CA GLU A 165 -7.06 25.74 13.05
C GLU A 165 -5.80 25.66 12.19
N LYS A 166 -5.81 24.80 11.15
CA LYS A 166 -4.68 24.67 10.21
C LYS A 166 -4.44 25.96 9.41
N LEU A 167 -5.50 26.63 8.95
CA LEU A 167 -5.40 27.92 8.26
C LEU A 167 -4.84 29.00 9.19
N ASN A 168 -5.27 29.04 10.45
CA ASN A 168 -4.76 29.98 11.44
C ASN A 168 -3.28 29.73 11.76
N LEU A 169 -2.86 28.46 11.85
CA LEU A 169 -1.48 28.06 12.02
C LEU A 169 -0.62 28.47 10.80
N MET A 170 -1.10 28.25 9.58
CA MET A 170 -0.39 28.70 8.36
C MET A 170 -0.23 30.22 8.31
N LYS A 171 -1.25 30.98 8.70
CA LYS A 171 -1.17 32.45 8.81
C LYS A 171 -0.15 32.88 9.87
N ALA A 172 -0.11 32.20 11.02
CA ALA A 172 0.88 32.48 12.06
C ALA A 172 2.32 32.21 11.60
N PHE A 173 2.55 31.12 10.83
CA PHE A 173 3.85 30.84 10.23
C PHE A 173 4.26 31.89 9.20
N ALA A 174 3.35 32.31 8.32
CA ALA A 174 3.65 33.37 7.34
C ALA A 174 4.05 34.68 8.01
N LEU A 175 3.36 35.09 9.07
CA LEU A 175 3.71 36.28 9.85
C LEU A 175 5.04 36.14 10.58
N ALA A 176 5.36 34.94 11.08
CA ALA A 176 6.65 34.67 11.72
C ALA A 176 7.81 34.73 10.72
N GLU A 177 7.63 34.21 9.51
CA GLU A 177 8.62 34.26 8.44
C GLU A 177 8.88 35.70 7.97
N GLU A 178 7.81 36.50 7.80
CA GLU A 178 7.93 37.92 7.46
C GLU A 178 8.71 38.69 8.52
N LYS A 179 8.42 38.44 9.80
CA LYS A 179 9.18 39.04 10.92
C LYS A 179 10.65 38.63 10.90
N TYR A 180 10.95 37.35 10.69
CA TYR A 180 12.32 36.85 10.63
C TYR A 180 13.10 37.48 9.47
N ARG A 181 12.48 37.63 8.29
CA ARG A 181 13.09 38.32 7.15
C ARG A 181 13.37 39.79 7.46
N ALA A 182 12.41 40.50 8.07
CA ALA A 182 12.60 41.89 8.46
C ALA A 182 13.74 42.06 9.49
N ASP A 183 13.86 41.16 10.46
CA ASP A 183 14.93 41.16 11.46
C ASP A 183 16.30 40.85 10.81
N ALA A 184 16.35 39.91 9.86
CA ALA A 184 17.57 39.58 9.10
C ALA A 184 18.04 40.76 8.24
N ASP A 185 17.11 41.43 7.52
CA ASP A 185 17.41 42.62 6.73
C ASP A 185 17.90 43.79 7.61
N ALA A 186 17.31 43.95 8.80
CA ALA A 186 17.75 44.95 9.77
C ALA A 186 19.15 44.65 10.33
N ALA A 187 19.48 43.37 10.56
CA ALA A 187 20.82 42.95 10.98
C ALA A 187 21.86 43.18 9.87
N ALA A 188 21.54 42.82 8.63
CA ALA A 188 22.41 43.05 7.47
C ALA A 188 22.72 44.55 7.26
N ARG A 189 21.73 45.43 7.43
CA ARG A 189 21.92 46.89 7.36
C ARG A 189 22.83 47.42 8.48
N LYS A 190 22.77 46.83 9.68
CA LYS A 190 23.65 47.21 10.80
C LYS A 190 25.11 46.78 10.57
N GLU A 191 25.34 45.61 9.99
CA GLU A 191 26.69 45.17 9.63
C GLU A 191 27.30 46.02 8.51
N ALA A 192 26.53 46.37 7.49
CA ALA A 192 26.98 47.22 6.40
C ALA A 192 27.34 48.65 6.85
N ALA A 193 26.79 49.12 7.98
CA ALA A 193 27.06 50.45 8.53
C ALA A 193 28.28 50.51 9.47
N LYS A 194 29.02 49.41 9.67
CA LYS A 194 30.21 49.39 10.54
C LYS A 194 31.40 49.99 9.76
N PRO A 195 31.91 51.17 10.14
CA PRO A 195 32.99 51.81 9.41
C PRO A 195 34.27 50.97 9.53
N LEU A 196 34.84 50.58 8.40
CA LEU A 196 36.15 49.93 8.29
C LEU A 196 37.19 50.84 8.96
N ALA A 197 37.62 50.45 10.16
CA ALA A 197 38.79 51.02 10.80
C ALA A 197 40.00 50.75 9.90
N LYS A 198 40.64 51.83 9.44
CA LYS A 198 41.85 51.80 8.63
C LYS A 198 42.93 51.02 9.39
N ILE A 199 43.26 49.83 8.91
CA ILE A 199 44.47 49.11 9.31
C ILE A 199 45.58 49.60 8.38
N ASP A 200 46.41 50.51 8.88
CA ASP A 200 47.67 50.91 8.25
C ASP A 200 48.66 49.75 8.39
N LEU A 201 48.88 49.01 7.29
CA LEU A 201 50.00 48.09 7.17
C LEU A 201 50.84 48.52 5.97
N GLN A 202 51.92 49.23 6.24
CA GLN A 202 52.96 49.57 5.26
C GLN A 202 53.88 48.36 5.04
N LEU A 203 53.97 47.89 3.80
CA LEU A 203 55.19 47.28 3.27
C LEU A 203 55.32 47.60 1.76
N PRO A 204 56.55 47.77 1.25
CA PRO A 204 56.80 48.46 -0.01
C PRO A 204 57.04 47.51 -1.19
N GLY A 205 56.48 47.91 -2.34
CA GLY A 205 57.11 47.81 -3.66
C GLY A 205 57.09 46.44 -4.38
N GLU A 206 56.16 46.26 -5.31
CA GLU A 206 56.44 46.10 -6.75
C GLU A 206 55.14 45.94 -7.58
N PRO A 207 55.15 46.22 -8.91
CA PRO A 207 53.96 46.68 -9.62
C PRO A 207 53.14 45.60 -10.33
N VAL A 208 51.82 45.76 -10.20
CA VAL A 208 50.76 45.61 -11.21
C VAL A 208 50.87 44.41 -12.19
N ARG A 209 50.05 43.39 -11.91
CA ARG A 209 49.35 42.63 -12.95
C ARG A 209 47.87 42.53 -12.58
N SER A 210 47.06 43.28 -13.31
CA SER A 210 45.60 43.28 -13.27
C SER A 210 45.06 41.90 -13.66
N ALA A 211 44.44 41.21 -12.69
CA ALA A 211 43.54 40.10 -12.94
C ALA A 211 42.08 40.60 -12.82
N PRO A 212 41.17 40.20 -13.72
CA PRO A 212 39.81 40.69 -13.71
C PRO A 212 39.08 40.16 -12.48
N VAL A 213 38.23 41.03 -11.92
CA VAL A 213 37.18 40.72 -10.96
C VAL A 213 36.19 39.78 -11.67
N GLY A 214 36.50 38.49 -11.65
CA GLY A 214 35.56 37.43 -11.92
C GLY A 214 34.73 37.23 -10.65
N ALA A 215 33.46 37.57 -10.74
CA ALA A 215 32.46 37.23 -9.75
C ALA A 215 32.69 35.78 -9.30
N ALA A 216 32.88 35.61 -7.99
CA ALA A 216 32.71 34.33 -7.34
C ALA A 216 31.21 33.96 -7.42
N ALA A 217 30.75 33.59 -8.61
CA ALA A 217 29.80 32.52 -8.72
C ALA A 217 30.52 31.32 -8.10
N GLU A 218 30.25 31.10 -6.82
CA GLU A 218 30.49 29.85 -6.14
C GLU A 218 29.98 28.77 -7.09
N VAL A 219 30.90 28.13 -7.81
CA VAL A 219 30.64 26.97 -8.63
C VAL A 219 30.12 25.95 -7.64
N LEU A 220 28.80 25.87 -7.52
CA LEU A 220 28.08 24.84 -6.79
C LEU A 220 28.73 23.53 -7.19
N ALA A 221 29.49 22.97 -6.26
CA ALA A 221 30.19 21.72 -6.48
C ALA A 221 29.19 20.72 -7.08
N PRO A 222 29.56 19.94 -8.11
CA PRO A 222 28.67 19.01 -8.80
C PRO A 222 28.06 17.93 -7.88
N GLU A 223 28.50 17.84 -6.62
CA GLU A 223 27.91 16.98 -5.59
C GLU A 223 26.65 17.58 -4.94
N ARG A 224 26.52 18.92 -4.87
CA ARG A 224 25.32 19.58 -4.30
C ARG A 224 24.11 19.53 -5.24
N THR A 225 24.31 19.25 -6.53
CA THR A 225 23.21 19.19 -7.51
C THR A 225 22.34 17.94 -7.32
N TRP A 226 22.94 16.79 -7.03
CA TRP A 226 22.22 15.51 -6.92
C TRP A 226 21.28 15.43 -5.74
N VAL A 227 21.68 16.00 -4.59
CA VAL A 227 20.80 16.09 -3.42
C VAL A 227 19.54 16.91 -3.75
N GLY A 228 19.70 18.00 -4.50
CA GLY A 228 18.60 18.81 -5.01
C GLY A 228 17.70 18.04 -5.97
N VAL A 229 18.28 17.28 -6.91
CA VAL A 229 17.54 16.45 -7.88
C VAL A 229 16.68 15.39 -7.18
N VAL A 230 17.27 14.59 -6.27
CA VAL A 230 16.54 13.57 -5.52
C VAL A 230 15.41 14.19 -4.69
N ASN A 231 15.69 15.31 -4.01
CA ASN A 231 14.66 16.01 -3.24
C ASN A 231 13.56 16.62 -4.12
N GLY A 232 13.89 17.04 -5.34
CA GLY A 232 12.95 17.54 -6.34
C GLY A 232 12.03 16.43 -6.83
N LEU A 233 12.59 15.26 -7.17
CA LEU A 233 11.84 14.07 -7.58
C LEU A 233 10.88 13.60 -6.47
N LEU A 234 11.40 13.42 -5.25
CA LEU A 234 10.57 13.06 -4.09
C LEU A 234 9.44 14.06 -3.84
N ALA A 235 9.72 15.37 -3.97
CA ALA A 235 8.69 16.39 -3.80
C ALA A 235 7.64 16.35 -4.91
N ALA A 236 8.05 16.12 -6.16
CA ALA A 236 7.15 15.96 -7.30
C ALA A 236 6.24 14.73 -7.14
N ASP A 237 6.76 13.65 -6.55
CA ASP A 237 6.01 12.43 -6.23
C ASP A 237 5.20 12.54 -4.91
N GLY A 238 5.15 13.72 -4.27
CA GLY A 238 4.35 13.98 -3.08
C GLY A 238 5.04 13.69 -1.74
N TYR A 239 6.29 13.23 -1.74
CA TYR A 239 7.11 12.91 -0.57
C TYR A 239 7.94 14.11 -0.10
N SER A 240 7.33 15.30 -0.03
CA SER A 240 8.02 16.53 0.37
C SER A 240 8.53 16.52 1.83
N ALA A 241 7.95 15.66 2.66
CA ALA A 241 8.37 15.41 4.03
C ALA A 241 9.61 14.51 4.14
N LEU A 242 10.12 13.96 3.04
CA LEU A 242 11.37 13.21 2.98
C LEU A 242 12.44 14.08 2.33
N ARG A 243 13.60 14.21 2.98
CA ARG A 243 14.74 14.93 2.40
C ARG A 243 16.03 14.15 2.56
N LEU A 244 16.75 14.05 1.47
CA LEU A 244 18.16 13.77 1.46
C LEU A 244 18.91 15.04 1.84
N GLN A 245 19.69 15.00 2.93
CA GLN A 245 20.48 16.15 3.40
C GLN A 245 21.92 16.09 2.88
N LYS A 246 22.49 14.88 2.85
CA LYS A 246 23.86 14.63 2.41
C LYS A 246 23.91 13.29 1.67
N ALA A 247 24.63 13.26 0.56
CA ALA A 247 24.98 12.04 -0.15
C ALA A 247 26.06 12.34 -1.19
N THR A 248 26.78 11.29 -1.59
CA THR A 248 27.70 11.31 -2.73
C THR A 248 27.26 10.23 -3.72
N ARG A 249 27.02 10.59 -4.98
CA ARG A 249 26.60 9.64 -6.02
C ARG A 249 27.71 8.64 -6.30
N VAL A 250 27.35 7.36 -6.44
CA VAL A 250 28.25 6.31 -6.94
C VAL A 250 28.10 6.25 -8.46
N PRO A 251 29.15 6.56 -9.25
CA PRO A 251 29.05 6.54 -10.72
C PRO A 251 28.74 5.13 -11.24
N GLY A 252 27.80 5.03 -12.19
CA GLY A 252 27.46 3.76 -12.85
C GLY A 252 26.67 2.79 -11.97
N ALA A 253 26.17 3.23 -10.82
CA ALA A 253 25.29 2.45 -9.97
C ALA A 253 24.07 3.27 -9.56
N ALA A 254 22.92 2.61 -9.38
CA ALA A 254 21.74 3.19 -8.77
C ALA A 254 21.91 3.30 -7.24
N ALA A 255 23.01 3.92 -6.78
CA ALA A 255 23.39 3.98 -5.38
C ALA A 255 24.02 5.32 -4.99
N LEU A 256 23.83 5.68 -3.73
CA LEU A 256 24.48 6.81 -3.06
C LEU A 256 25.32 6.31 -1.90
N SER A 257 26.35 7.07 -1.55
CA SER A 257 27.21 6.83 -0.39
C SER A 257 27.14 8.00 0.60
N ASN A 258 27.52 7.75 1.86
CA ASN A 258 27.58 8.75 2.92
C ASN A 258 26.27 9.53 3.10
N VAL A 259 25.19 8.77 3.25
CA VAL A 259 23.81 9.25 3.20
C VAL A 259 23.34 9.74 4.56
N THR A 260 22.81 10.96 4.58
CA THR A 260 21.96 11.45 5.67
C THR A 260 20.58 11.74 5.11
N TRP A 261 19.62 10.93 5.53
CA TRP A 261 18.21 11.02 5.16
C TRP A 261 17.39 11.49 6.35
N MET A 262 16.38 12.31 6.10
CA MET A 262 15.53 12.88 7.13
C MET A 262 14.07 12.77 6.72
N SER A 263 13.20 12.48 7.69
CA SER A 263 11.75 12.60 7.56
C SER A 263 11.22 13.63 8.54
N TRP A 264 10.20 14.37 8.12
CA TRP A 264 9.48 15.33 8.95
C TRP A 264 8.07 14.84 9.22
N ASN A 265 7.58 15.10 10.43
CA ASN A 265 6.18 14.88 10.77
C ASN A 265 5.29 16.00 10.19
N ARG A 266 3.97 15.88 10.39
CA ARG A 266 3.00 16.88 9.92
C ARG A 266 3.14 18.26 10.58
N GLU A 267 3.81 18.34 11.72
CA GLU A 267 4.06 19.59 12.45
C GLU A 267 5.33 20.30 11.96
N GLY A 268 6.05 19.71 11.00
CA GLY A 268 7.32 20.24 10.51
C GLY A 268 8.50 19.98 11.43
N LEU A 269 8.36 19.07 12.41
CA LEU A 269 9.46 18.60 13.25
C LEU A 269 10.13 17.39 12.61
N VAL A 270 11.43 17.25 12.83
CA VAL A 270 12.19 16.08 12.38
C VAL A 270 11.72 14.86 13.17
N ASP A 271 11.21 13.86 12.46
CA ASP A 271 10.68 12.63 13.02
C ASP A 271 11.75 11.53 13.05
N THR A 272 12.36 11.27 11.89
CA THR A 272 13.41 10.26 11.74
C THR A 272 14.62 10.84 11.02
N ILE A 273 15.82 10.46 11.49
CA ILE A 273 17.09 10.71 10.81
C ILE A 273 17.76 9.36 10.56
N ILE A 274 18.16 9.07 9.33
CA ILE A 274 18.91 7.87 8.96
C ILE A 274 20.28 8.30 8.46
N HIS A 275 21.32 7.80 9.11
CA HIS A 275 22.69 7.86 8.61
C HIS A 275 23.05 6.49 8.06
N ALA A 276 23.51 6.41 6.81
CA ALA A 276 23.88 5.16 6.16
C ALA A 276 25.14 5.36 5.31
N GLU A 277 26.02 4.36 5.27
CA GLU A 277 27.19 4.40 4.40
C GLU A 277 26.80 4.23 2.93
N ARG A 278 25.76 3.44 2.65
CA ARG A 278 25.23 3.17 1.31
C ARG A 278 23.70 3.23 1.28
N LEU A 279 23.15 3.85 0.25
CA LEU A 279 21.73 3.80 -0.12
C LEU A 279 21.64 3.23 -1.53
N GLU A 280 20.85 2.20 -1.73
CA GLU A 280 20.55 1.66 -3.05
C GLU A 280 19.10 1.97 -3.42
N PHE A 281 18.90 2.29 -4.69
CA PHE A 281 17.61 2.52 -5.29
C PHE A 281 17.24 1.32 -6.17
N GLU A 282 16.06 0.78 -5.97
CA GLU A 282 15.51 -0.28 -6.79
C GLU A 282 14.14 0.18 -7.31
N MET A 283 14.01 0.35 -8.62
CA MET A 283 12.77 0.80 -9.26
C MET A 283 11.96 -0.40 -9.73
N HIS A 284 10.72 -0.48 -9.27
CA HIS A 284 9.76 -1.49 -9.70
C HIS A 284 8.78 -0.88 -10.70
N ARG A 285 9.02 -1.11 -12.00
CA ARG A 285 8.36 -0.37 -13.08
C ARG A 285 6.87 -0.68 -13.18
N MET A 286 6.49 -1.95 -13.02
CA MET A 286 5.09 -2.35 -13.08
C MET A 286 4.33 -1.88 -11.84
N SER A 287 4.93 -1.96 -10.65
CA SER A 287 4.26 -1.49 -9.44
C SER A 287 4.26 0.04 -9.31
N GLY A 288 5.17 0.74 -9.99
CA GLY A 288 5.35 2.18 -9.81
C GLY A 288 5.95 2.52 -8.45
N ASN A 289 6.71 1.59 -7.87
CA ASN A 289 7.31 1.76 -6.56
C ASN A 289 8.82 1.98 -6.69
N LEU A 290 9.34 2.89 -5.87
CA LEU A 290 10.78 3.04 -5.65
C LEU A 290 11.11 2.49 -4.27
N VAL A 291 11.98 1.49 -4.25
CA VAL A 291 12.48 0.87 -3.03
C VAL A 291 13.83 1.49 -2.69
N LEU A 292 13.94 1.98 -1.47
CA LEU A 292 15.16 2.55 -0.89
C LEU A 292 15.73 1.57 0.12
N ARG A 293 16.98 1.12 -0.07
CA ARG A 293 17.67 0.22 0.86
C ARG A 293 18.89 0.91 1.48
N PHE A 294 18.85 1.13 2.79
CA PHE A 294 19.91 1.78 3.56
C PHE A 294 20.78 0.73 4.24
N PHE A 295 22.08 0.72 3.96
CA PHE A 295 23.05 -0.23 4.51
C PHE A 295 24.05 0.45 5.44
N SER A 296 24.52 -0.31 6.43
CA SER A 296 25.62 0.07 7.34
C SER A 296 25.46 1.46 7.94
N GLY A 297 24.71 1.56 9.05
CA GLY A 297 24.40 2.86 9.61
C GLY A 297 23.55 2.85 10.86
N SER A 298 22.87 3.95 11.14
CA SER A 298 21.95 4.07 12.27
C SER A 298 20.74 4.93 11.93
N ARG A 299 19.59 4.53 12.46
CA ARG A 299 18.35 5.30 12.46
C ARG A 299 18.11 5.91 13.83
N THR A 300 17.87 7.21 13.88
CA THR A 300 17.39 7.93 15.06
C THR A 300 15.93 8.27 14.86
N ALA A 301 15.04 7.72 15.69
CA ALA A 301 13.61 8.01 15.68
C ALA A 301 13.12 8.24 17.11
N ALA A 302 12.32 9.29 17.33
CA ALA A 302 11.86 9.69 18.66
C ALA A 302 13.00 9.82 19.71
N GLY A 303 14.18 10.27 19.26
CA GLY A 303 15.39 10.41 20.10
C GLY A 303 16.13 9.10 20.40
N LEU A 304 15.60 7.94 20.01
CA LEU A 304 16.28 6.66 20.16
C LEU A 304 17.10 6.33 18.90
N ARG A 305 18.40 6.08 19.10
CA ARG A 305 19.31 5.64 18.03
C ARG A 305 19.37 4.12 17.99
N THR A 306 19.09 3.55 16.83
CA THR A 306 19.12 2.12 16.52
C THR A 306 20.08 1.85 15.37
N VAL A 307 20.85 0.78 15.43
CA VAL A 307 21.75 0.38 14.32
C VAL A 307 20.90 -0.25 13.22
N LEU A 308 21.22 0.03 11.96
CA LEU A 308 20.53 -0.59 10.83
C LEU A 308 20.87 -2.08 10.75
N PRO A 309 19.92 -2.95 10.34
CA PRO A 309 20.19 -4.37 10.13
C PRO A 309 21.23 -4.56 9.02
N GLN A 310 21.98 -5.68 9.07
CA GLN A 310 23.00 -6.01 8.07
C GLN A 310 22.40 -6.17 6.66
N GLU A 311 21.18 -6.70 6.56
CA GLU A 311 20.43 -6.85 5.31
C GLU A 311 19.94 -5.51 4.72
N GLY A 312 20.14 -4.41 5.46
CA GLY A 312 19.70 -3.07 5.10
C GLY A 312 18.28 -2.78 5.58
N MET A 313 18.02 -1.51 5.89
CA MET A 313 16.67 -1.04 6.18
C MET A 313 15.99 -0.66 4.86
N ARG A 314 14.81 -1.22 4.64
CA ARG A 314 13.99 -0.96 3.46
C ARG A 314 12.96 0.14 3.73
N LEU A 315 12.79 1.02 2.75
CA LEU A 315 11.72 2.03 2.70
C LEU A 315 11.10 2.02 1.30
N ASP A 316 9.81 1.71 1.24
CA ASP A 316 9.06 1.67 -0.01
C ASP A 316 8.33 2.99 -0.24
N LEU A 317 8.51 3.56 -1.44
CA LEU A 317 7.82 4.75 -1.90
C LEU A 317 6.89 4.36 -3.05
N GLU A 318 5.59 4.51 -2.85
CA GLU A 318 4.56 4.14 -3.82
C GLU A 318 4.29 5.28 -4.80
N SER A 319 3.76 4.93 -5.98
CA SER A 319 3.23 5.87 -6.98
C SER A 319 4.25 6.89 -7.51
N GLN A 320 5.48 6.45 -7.75
CA GLN A 320 6.55 7.31 -8.28
C GLN A 320 6.39 7.54 -9.79
N ASN A 321 6.79 8.72 -10.26
CA ASN A 321 6.93 8.99 -11.69
C ASN A 321 8.20 8.32 -12.24
N ILE A 322 8.06 7.07 -12.69
CA ILE A 322 9.16 6.24 -13.18
C ILE A 322 9.97 6.96 -14.28
N GLU A 323 9.31 7.62 -15.22
CA GLU A 323 9.98 8.28 -16.35
C GLU A 323 10.94 9.38 -15.88
N ALA A 324 10.49 10.21 -14.94
CA ALA A 324 11.33 11.27 -14.35
C ALA A 324 12.52 10.69 -13.56
N TRP A 325 12.31 9.59 -12.84
CA TRP A 325 13.40 8.91 -12.13
C TRP A 325 14.41 8.30 -13.11
N LEU A 326 13.96 7.63 -14.17
CA LEU A 326 14.84 7.03 -15.18
C LEU A 326 15.63 8.07 -15.99
N GLU A 327 15.07 9.26 -16.20
CA GLU A 327 15.77 10.38 -16.86
C GLU A 327 17.00 10.83 -16.05
N HIS A 328 16.88 10.88 -14.72
CA HIS A 328 17.98 11.31 -13.84
C HIS A 328 18.88 10.16 -13.35
N PHE A 329 18.35 8.94 -13.28
CA PHE A 329 19.04 7.72 -12.85
C PHE A 329 18.81 6.59 -13.87
N PRO A 330 19.47 6.64 -15.04
CA PRO A 330 19.34 5.60 -16.06
C PRO A 330 19.77 4.21 -15.55
N GLU A 331 20.68 4.15 -14.57
CA GLU A 331 21.15 2.91 -13.95
C GLU A 331 20.04 2.14 -13.20
N LEU A 332 18.91 2.78 -12.90
CA LEU A 332 17.74 2.11 -12.33
C LEU A 332 17.17 1.05 -13.27
N GLN A 333 17.31 1.21 -14.59
CA GLN A 333 16.84 0.22 -15.56
C GLN A 333 17.57 -1.12 -15.39
N GLU A 334 18.88 -1.08 -15.12
CA GLU A 334 19.71 -2.27 -14.97
C GLU A 334 19.49 -2.97 -13.62
N THR A 335 19.17 -2.20 -12.59
CA THR A 335 18.90 -2.76 -11.25
C THR A 335 17.63 -3.64 -11.27
N THR A 336 16.61 -3.23 -12.04
CA THR A 336 15.42 -4.05 -12.31
C THR A 336 15.79 -5.37 -13.02
N LEU A 337 16.84 -5.38 -13.85
CA LEU A 337 17.31 -6.58 -14.53
C LEU A 337 18.09 -7.52 -13.58
N GLN A 338 18.95 -6.97 -12.72
CA GLN A 338 19.81 -7.74 -11.82
C GLN A 338 19.10 -8.30 -10.59
N ALA A 339 18.14 -7.57 -9.98
CA ALA A 339 17.42 -8.04 -8.78
C ALA A 339 16.67 -9.36 -9.02
N ALA A 340 16.21 -9.60 -10.25
CA ALA A 340 15.58 -10.87 -10.64
C ALA A 340 16.57 -12.03 -10.81
N SER A 341 17.86 -11.74 -11.04
CA SER A 341 18.89 -12.73 -11.36
C SER A 341 19.62 -13.27 -10.12
N VAL A 342 19.73 -12.47 -9.04
CA VAL A 342 20.56 -12.82 -7.86
C VAL A 342 19.96 -13.94 -7.00
N VAL A 343 18.64 -14.15 -7.01
CA VAL A 343 18.00 -15.20 -6.19
C VAL A 343 18.06 -16.59 -6.83
N SER A 344 18.16 -16.67 -8.16
CA SER A 344 18.25 -17.96 -8.87
C SER A 344 19.66 -18.56 -8.90
N ASN A 345 20.69 -17.80 -8.49
CA ASN A 345 22.09 -18.23 -8.57
C ASN A 345 22.67 -18.81 -7.26
N SER A 346 21.86 -19.09 -6.23
CA SER A 346 22.40 -19.64 -4.98
C SER A 346 22.71 -21.14 -5.00
N ASP A 347 22.33 -21.90 -6.05
CA ASP A 347 22.61 -23.35 -6.13
C ASP A 347 22.98 -23.90 -7.53
N GLN A 348 23.25 -23.06 -8.54
CA GLN A 348 23.41 -23.51 -9.94
C GLN A 348 24.64 -23.03 -10.71
N ASP A 349 25.76 -22.67 -10.08
CA ASP A 349 27.00 -22.39 -10.83
C ASP A 349 27.82 -23.67 -11.09
N LYS A 350 27.48 -24.41 -12.17
CA LYS A 350 28.42 -25.34 -12.84
C LYS A 350 28.09 -25.80 -14.27
N SER A 351 27.23 -25.13 -15.04
CA SER A 351 27.03 -25.47 -16.46
C SER A 351 27.19 -24.25 -17.36
N GLY A 352 28.36 -24.15 -18.01
CA GLY A 352 28.71 -23.09 -18.96
C GLY A 352 28.01 -23.26 -20.32
N ALA A 353 26.71 -22.98 -20.37
CA ALA A 353 25.98 -22.85 -21.62
C ALA A 353 25.74 -21.37 -21.94
N THR A 354 26.42 -20.87 -22.97
CA THR A 354 26.23 -19.53 -23.52
C THR A 354 24.77 -19.33 -23.94
N PRO A 355 24.07 -18.27 -23.49
CA PRO A 355 22.69 -18.04 -23.90
C PRO A 355 22.63 -17.64 -25.38
N PRO A 356 21.74 -18.24 -26.19
CA PRO A 356 21.59 -17.90 -27.60
C PRO A 356 20.98 -16.50 -27.76
N SER A 357 21.73 -15.58 -28.36
CA SER A 357 21.26 -14.25 -28.78
C SER A 357 20.33 -14.37 -30.00
N GLY A 358 19.08 -14.75 -29.77
CA GLY A 358 18.01 -14.79 -30.77
C GLY A 358 17.10 -13.56 -30.72
N ASN A 359 16.34 -13.31 -31.79
CA ASN A 359 15.45 -12.15 -31.97
C ASN A 359 14.34 -12.06 -30.88
N PHE A 360 14.63 -11.38 -29.76
CA PHE A 360 13.82 -11.38 -28.54
C PHE A 360 12.37 -10.86 -28.69
N MET A 361 12.11 -9.89 -29.59
CA MET A 361 10.76 -9.29 -29.72
C MET A 361 9.75 -10.19 -30.46
N THR A 362 10.20 -10.99 -31.43
CA THR A 362 9.29 -11.92 -32.14
C THR A 362 8.94 -13.14 -31.28
N ASP A 363 9.76 -13.41 -30.27
CA ASP A 363 9.55 -14.49 -29.31
C ASP A 363 8.50 -14.10 -28.25
N ALA A 364 8.57 -12.89 -27.72
CA ALA A 364 7.67 -12.42 -26.65
C ALA A 364 6.18 -12.53 -27.01
N HIS A 365 5.77 -12.18 -28.22
CA HIS A 365 4.36 -12.33 -28.63
C HIS A 365 3.91 -13.79 -28.74
N LYS A 366 4.80 -14.69 -29.17
CA LYS A 366 4.50 -16.13 -29.27
C LYS A 366 4.40 -16.74 -27.88
N VAL A 367 5.39 -16.47 -27.02
CA VAL A 367 5.41 -16.88 -25.62
C VAL A 367 4.19 -16.34 -24.89
N ARG A 368 3.82 -15.07 -25.12
CA ARG A 368 2.61 -14.47 -24.55
C ARG A 368 1.36 -15.26 -24.93
N ARG A 369 1.15 -15.53 -26.23
CA ARG A 369 -0.04 -16.27 -26.68
C ARG A 369 -0.04 -17.69 -26.11
N ALA A 370 1.09 -18.39 -26.16
CA ALA A 370 1.21 -19.74 -25.62
C ALA A 370 0.92 -19.79 -24.11
N LEU A 371 1.47 -18.85 -23.34
CA LEU A 371 1.22 -18.75 -21.91
C LEU A 371 -0.25 -18.39 -21.63
N ASP A 372 -0.84 -17.46 -22.37
CA ASP A 372 -2.27 -17.11 -22.25
C ASP A 372 -3.16 -18.32 -22.51
N ASP A 373 -2.88 -19.10 -23.57
CA ASP A 373 -3.64 -20.30 -23.92
C ASP A 373 -3.54 -21.39 -22.83
N LEU A 374 -2.39 -21.50 -22.14
CA LEU A 374 -2.18 -22.45 -21.05
C LEU A 374 -2.89 -22.05 -19.75
N ILE A 375 -3.00 -20.75 -19.43
CA ILE A 375 -3.58 -20.26 -18.16
C ILE A 375 -5.06 -19.84 -18.27
N SER A 376 -5.55 -19.62 -19.49
CA SER A 376 -6.93 -19.26 -19.82
C SER A 376 -8.00 -20.35 -19.67
N PRO A 377 -7.71 -21.68 -19.63
CA PRO A 377 -8.75 -22.68 -19.48
C PRO A 377 -9.62 -22.38 -18.26
N ARG A 378 -10.94 -22.30 -18.46
CA ARG A 378 -11.88 -21.95 -17.39
C ARG A 378 -11.91 -23.05 -16.34
N GLY A 379 -11.37 -22.74 -15.17
CA GLY A 379 -11.57 -23.54 -13.98
C GLY A 379 -13.01 -23.43 -13.44
N SER A 380 -13.33 -24.24 -12.43
CA SER A 380 -14.65 -24.21 -11.78
C SER A 380 -14.93 -22.91 -11.02
N PHE A 381 -13.88 -22.19 -10.59
CA PHE A 381 -14.00 -21.00 -9.75
C PHE A 381 -13.49 -19.72 -10.41
N SER A 382 -12.40 -19.81 -11.17
CA SER A 382 -11.77 -18.66 -11.81
C SER A 382 -10.86 -19.09 -12.96
N TYR A 383 -10.42 -18.11 -13.74
CA TYR A 383 -9.39 -18.27 -14.76
C TYR A 383 -8.52 -17.03 -14.86
N TYR A 384 -7.35 -17.17 -15.46
CA TYR A 384 -6.37 -16.11 -15.61
C TYR A 384 -6.21 -15.77 -17.09
N ARG A 385 -5.87 -14.53 -17.40
CA ARG A 385 -5.54 -14.08 -18.75
C ARG A 385 -4.31 -13.22 -18.74
N LEU A 386 -3.39 -13.47 -19.65
CA LEU A 386 -2.18 -12.68 -19.81
C LEU A 386 -2.48 -11.44 -20.68
N SER A 387 -2.65 -10.30 -20.04
CA SER A 387 -2.97 -9.04 -20.72
C SER A 387 -1.74 -8.35 -21.31
N SER A 388 -0.58 -8.49 -20.68
CA SER A 388 0.70 -7.93 -21.16
C SER A 388 1.90 -8.83 -20.85
N LEU A 389 2.87 -8.80 -21.77
CA LEU A 389 4.21 -9.37 -21.66
C LEU A 389 5.11 -8.56 -22.59
N GLU A 390 6.10 -7.85 -22.05
CA GLU A 390 6.94 -6.93 -22.83
C GLU A 390 8.19 -7.61 -23.40
N ALA A 391 8.84 -8.46 -22.60
CA ALA A 391 10.09 -9.13 -23.01
C ALA A 391 10.25 -10.52 -22.40
N VAL A 392 11.11 -11.33 -23.02
CA VAL A 392 11.51 -12.66 -22.57
C VAL A 392 13.04 -12.67 -22.47
N ASP A 393 13.55 -13.02 -21.29
CA ASP A 393 14.98 -13.00 -20.95
C ASP A 393 15.38 -14.35 -20.33
N GLY A 394 15.79 -15.29 -21.20
CA GLY A 394 16.04 -16.68 -20.80
C GLY A 394 14.77 -17.33 -20.22
N ASN A 395 14.82 -17.70 -18.93
CA ASN A 395 13.70 -18.30 -18.20
C ASN A 395 12.79 -17.27 -17.52
N LEU A 396 13.09 -15.98 -17.63
CA LEU A 396 12.33 -14.91 -16.99
C LEU A 396 11.46 -14.16 -18.01
N LEU A 397 10.18 -14.04 -17.70
CA LEU A 397 9.21 -13.25 -18.44
C LEU A 397 9.14 -11.86 -17.79
N ARG A 398 9.26 -10.77 -18.56
CA ARG A 398 9.43 -9.41 -18.03
C ARG A 398 8.21 -8.53 -18.28
N PHE A 399 7.91 -7.67 -17.30
CA PHE A 399 6.81 -6.69 -17.31
C PHE A 399 5.47 -7.36 -17.65
N VAL A 400 5.09 -8.29 -16.77
CA VAL A 400 3.95 -9.17 -16.94
C VAL A 400 2.71 -8.57 -16.29
N GLN A 401 1.58 -8.67 -16.98
CA GLN A 401 0.28 -8.33 -16.45
C GLN A 401 -0.70 -9.49 -16.64
N ILE A 402 -1.28 -9.97 -15.53
CA ILE A 402 -2.24 -11.08 -15.50
C ILE A 402 -3.57 -10.58 -14.93
N ASN A 403 -4.64 -10.76 -15.68
CA ASN A 403 -6.00 -10.47 -15.25
C ASN A 403 -6.62 -11.72 -14.64
N TRP A 404 -7.09 -11.63 -13.41
CA TRP A 404 -7.82 -12.69 -12.72
C TRP A 404 -9.32 -12.48 -12.89
N HIS A 405 -10.00 -13.42 -13.53
CA HIS A 405 -11.44 -13.43 -13.73
C HIS A 405 -12.12 -14.50 -12.88
N ASP A 406 -13.32 -14.21 -12.38
CA ASP A 406 -14.18 -15.23 -11.78
C ASP A 406 -14.85 -16.12 -12.85
N ASN A 407 -15.63 -17.11 -12.42
CA ASN A 407 -16.36 -18.02 -13.32
C ASN A 407 -17.42 -17.32 -14.20
N SER A 408 -17.91 -16.14 -13.80
CA SER A 408 -18.84 -15.31 -14.58
C SER A 408 -18.12 -14.51 -15.67
N GLY A 409 -16.78 -14.47 -15.61
CA GLY A 409 -15.93 -13.69 -16.49
C GLY A 409 -15.70 -12.25 -16.01
N ARG A 410 -16.19 -11.88 -14.84
CA ARG A 410 -15.94 -10.57 -14.24
C ARG A 410 -14.48 -10.50 -13.80
N LEU A 411 -13.84 -9.36 -14.09
CA LEU A 411 -12.50 -9.06 -13.59
C LEU A 411 -12.54 -8.88 -12.07
N VAL A 412 -11.79 -9.72 -11.36
CA VAL A 412 -11.64 -9.67 -9.91
C VAL A 412 -10.46 -8.79 -9.54
N LYS A 413 -9.28 -9.09 -10.09
CA LYS A 413 -8.02 -8.37 -9.82
C LYS A 413 -7.11 -8.38 -11.03
N THR A 414 -6.23 -7.40 -11.11
CA THR A 414 -5.09 -7.40 -12.03
C THR A 414 -3.82 -7.60 -11.22
N ILE A 415 -2.92 -8.44 -11.71
CA ILE A 415 -1.62 -8.72 -11.12
C ILE A 415 -0.59 -8.14 -12.08
N GLU A 416 0.21 -7.20 -11.60
CA GLU A 416 1.30 -6.56 -12.33
C GLU A 416 2.63 -6.95 -11.70
N ALA A 417 3.62 -7.38 -12.49
CA ALA A 417 4.93 -7.78 -11.96
C ALA A 417 6.06 -7.51 -12.95
N ASP A 418 7.22 -7.10 -12.43
CA ASP A 418 8.39 -6.86 -13.27
C ASP A 418 8.99 -8.15 -13.84
N SER A 419 8.86 -9.26 -13.10
CA SER A 419 9.27 -10.57 -13.60
C SER A 419 8.31 -11.69 -13.19
N LEU A 420 8.22 -12.69 -14.06
CA LEU A 420 7.49 -13.93 -13.86
C LEU A 420 8.41 -15.10 -14.25
N GLU A 421 8.56 -16.07 -13.36
CA GLU A 421 9.21 -17.35 -13.61
C GLU A 421 8.13 -18.45 -13.61
N VAL A 422 8.21 -19.36 -14.58
CA VAL A 422 7.31 -20.52 -14.67
C VAL A 422 8.04 -21.73 -14.11
N ILE A 423 7.52 -22.32 -13.04
CA ILE A 423 8.11 -23.49 -12.39
C ILE A 423 7.19 -24.70 -12.59
N LEU A 424 7.70 -25.74 -13.25
CA LEU A 424 6.97 -26.99 -13.45
C LEU A 424 7.29 -27.96 -12.31
N HIS A 425 6.24 -28.42 -11.61
CA HIS A 425 6.37 -29.37 -10.52
C HIS A 425 6.09 -30.81 -10.98
N SER A 426 6.75 -31.77 -10.32
CA SER A 426 6.59 -33.21 -10.60
C SER A 426 5.17 -33.73 -10.33
N ASN A 427 4.38 -33.03 -9.51
CA ASN A 427 3.00 -33.36 -9.16
C ASN A 427 1.96 -32.84 -10.16
N ASN A 428 2.36 -32.54 -11.40
CA ASN A 428 1.51 -31.93 -12.42
C ASN A 428 0.90 -30.58 -11.97
N SER A 429 1.63 -29.82 -11.16
CA SER A 429 1.28 -28.43 -10.86
C SER A 429 2.28 -27.48 -11.52
N VAL A 430 1.80 -26.29 -11.86
CA VAL A 430 2.65 -25.20 -12.36
C VAL A 430 2.56 -24.06 -11.37
N GLU A 431 3.71 -23.53 -10.99
CA GLU A 431 3.81 -22.33 -10.18
C GLU A 431 4.26 -21.17 -11.07
N LEU A 432 3.48 -20.10 -11.06
CA LEU A 432 3.80 -18.83 -11.67
C LEU A 432 4.34 -17.92 -10.59
N LEU A 433 5.66 -17.79 -10.53
CA LEU A 433 6.37 -17.03 -9.53
C LEU A 433 6.58 -15.59 -10.01
N LEU A 434 5.76 -14.67 -9.52
CA LEU A 434 5.82 -13.24 -9.82
C LEU A 434 6.67 -12.50 -8.79
N ARG A 435 7.49 -11.55 -9.24
CA ARG A 435 8.36 -10.74 -8.36
C ARG A 435 8.25 -9.26 -8.67
N ASN A 436 8.48 -8.44 -7.64
CA ASN A 436 8.52 -6.97 -7.72
C ASN A 436 7.26 -6.41 -8.39
N GLY A 437 6.10 -6.78 -7.83
CA GLY A 437 4.81 -6.50 -8.42
C GLY A 437 3.77 -6.02 -7.41
N ALA A 438 2.55 -5.83 -7.91
CA ALA A 438 1.42 -5.36 -7.15
C ALA A 438 0.11 -5.97 -7.66
N PHE A 439 -0.87 -6.03 -6.76
CA PHE A 439 -2.26 -6.24 -7.11
C PHE A 439 -2.93 -4.90 -7.38
N LEU A 440 -3.83 -4.88 -8.36
CA LEU A 440 -4.75 -3.79 -8.63
C LEU A 440 -6.16 -4.33 -8.46
N ASP A 441 -6.86 -3.75 -7.50
CA ASP A 441 -8.25 -4.05 -7.17
C ASP A 441 -9.04 -2.74 -7.30
N GLY A 442 -9.68 -2.56 -8.46
CA GLY A 442 -10.26 -1.28 -8.85
C GLY A 442 -9.22 -0.17 -8.95
N SER A 443 -9.34 0.86 -8.12
CA SER A 443 -8.39 1.98 -8.04
C SER A 443 -7.30 1.79 -6.97
N LYS A 444 -7.34 0.68 -6.22
CA LYS A 444 -6.37 0.41 -5.16
C LYS A 444 -5.24 -0.46 -5.68
N LYS A 445 -4.01 0.07 -5.61
CA LYS A 445 -2.79 -0.68 -5.85
C LYS A 445 -2.23 -1.18 -4.52
N SER A 446 -1.72 -2.41 -4.47
CA SER A 446 -1.15 -2.99 -3.26
C SER A 446 0.04 -3.87 -3.63
N PRO A 447 1.27 -3.56 -3.17
CA PRO A 447 2.45 -4.35 -3.51
C PRO A 447 2.36 -5.79 -2.98
N PHE A 448 3.12 -6.70 -3.58
CA PHE A 448 3.26 -8.06 -3.07
C PHE A 448 3.93 -8.05 -1.69
N SER A 449 3.46 -8.92 -0.79
CA SER A 449 4.16 -9.16 0.47
C SER A 449 5.54 -9.75 0.19
N SER A 450 6.61 -9.13 0.68
CA SER A 450 7.99 -9.58 0.43
C SER A 450 8.38 -9.59 -1.05
N ASP A 451 7.76 -8.72 -1.85
CA ASP A 451 7.99 -8.57 -3.31
C ASP A 451 7.81 -9.84 -4.13
N ARG A 452 7.15 -10.85 -3.58
CA ARG A 452 6.94 -12.14 -4.21
C ARG A 452 5.48 -12.52 -4.12
N PHE A 453 4.94 -13.00 -5.23
CA PHE A 453 3.64 -13.64 -5.26
C PHE A 453 3.73 -14.92 -6.07
N SER A 454 3.16 -16.00 -5.53
CA SER A 454 3.13 -17.30 -6.19
C SER A 454 1.70 -17.64 -6.57
N LEU A 455 1.48 -17.87 -7.85
CA LEU A 455 0.21 -18.34 -8.39
C LEU A 455 0.32 -19.82 -8.75
N HIS A 456 -0.33 -20.67 -7.95
CA HIS A 456 -0.32 -22.11 -8.15
C HIS A 456 -1.48 -22.56 -9.05
N LEU A 457 -1.14 -23.26 -10.12
CA LEU A 457 -2.05 -23.87 -11.08
C LEU A 457 -2.00 -25.40 -10.92
N PRO A 458 -2.98 -26.02 -10.24
CA PRO A 458 -2.98 -27.47 -10.04
C PRO A 458 -3.46 -28.22 -11.29
N ARG A 459 -3.09 -29.50 -11.38
CA ARG A 459 -3.61 -30.48 -12.38
C ARG A 459 -3.46 -30.03 -13.83
N GLN A 460 -2.29 -29.50 -14.17
CA GLN A 460 -1.99 -28.99 -15.50
C GLN A 460 -1.50 -30.11 -16.42
N GLU A 461 -1.75 -29.97 -17.73
CA GLU A 461 -1.26 -30.92 -18.74
C GLU A 461 0.23 -30.70 -19.01
N MET A 462 1.10 -31.38 -18.25
CA MET A 462 2.56 -31.22 -18.37
C MET A 462 3.11 -31.36 -19.80
N PRO A 463 2.65 -32.31 -20.65
CA PRO A 463 3.12 -32.38 -22.03
C PRO A 463 2.81 -31.11 -22.84
N ALA A 464 1.66 -30.47 -22.60
CA ALA A 464 1.30 -29.22 -23.27
C ALA A 464 2.19 -28.06 -22.82
N TRP A 465 2.45 -27.94 -21.52
CA TRP A 465 3.39 -26.94 -20.98
C TRP A 465 4.79 -27.08 -21.58
N ARG A 466 5.34 -28.31 -21.61
CA ARG A 466 6.67 -28.56 -22.18
C ARG A 466 6.75 -28.33 -23.69
N ALA A 467 5.65 -28.55 -24.42
CA ALA A 467 5.59 -28.34 -25.87
C ALA A 467 5.27 -26.89 -26.28
N SER A 468 4.86 -26.03 -25.33
CA SER A 468 4.33 -24.69 -25.61
C SER A 468 5.38 -23.67 -26.09
N GLY A 469 6.65 -23.91 -25.80
CA GLY A 469 7.73 -22.95 -26.01
C GLY A 469 7.78 -21.83 -24.98
N VAL A 470 6.94 -21.85 -23.94
CA VAL A 470 7.06 -20.95 -22.78
C VAL A 470 8.31 -21.35 -21.99
N PRO A 471 9.24 -20.43 -21.67
CA PRO A 471 10.39 -20.71 -20.81
C PRO A 471 9.95 -21.16 -19.42
N PHE A 472 10.60 -22.20 -18.87
CA PHE A 472 10.29 -22.75 -17.56
C PHE A 472 11.52 -23.30 -16.85
N THR A 473 11.41 -23.46 -15.53
CA THR A 473 12.34 -24.16 -14.65
C THR A 473 11.67 -25.43 -14.13
N ASP A 474 12.31 -26.60 -14.20
CA ASP A 474 11.80 -27.81 -13.56
C ASP A 474 12.18 -27.80 -12.06
N SER A 475 11.22 -28.02 -11.15
CA SER A 475 11.47 -28.07 -9.71
C SER A 475 12.08 -29.39 -9.21
N SER A 476 12.76 -30.14 -10.09
CA SER A 476 13.24 -31.49 -9.82
C SER A 476 14.50 -31.55 -8.94
N GLN A 477 14.51 -30.82 -7.82
CA GLN A 477 15.49 -30.94 -6.73
C GLN A 477 14.80 -31.32 -5.43
#